data_AF-A0A2E8PYU1-F1
#
_entry.id   AF-A0A2E8PYU1-F1
#
_cell.length_a   1.000
_cell.length_b   1.000
_cell.length_c   1.000
_cell.angle_alpha   90.00
_cell.angle_beta   90.00
_cell.angle_gamma   90.00
#
_symmetry.space_group_name_H-M   'P 1'
#
loop_
_entity.id
_entity.type
_entity.pdbx_description
1 polymer ?
#
loop_
_entity_poly.entity_id
_entity_poly.type
_entity_poly.pdbx_seq_one_letter_code
_entity_poly.pdbx_strand_id
1 'polypeptide(L)' 'MALQPGDEKTLDRPTFLHEGVFVIQGTLVRVVEVSDGGQEVVVEYTDKEGFPHYIKGIRPEELI' A
#
# COMPACT_ATOMS: atom_id res chain seq x y z
N MET A 1 -15.34 -0.66 -7.86
CA MET A 1 -14.85 -2.00 -7.48
C MET A 1 -14.34 -1.88 -6.06
N ALA A 2 -14.77 -2.77 -5.16
CA ALA A 2 -14.23 -2.81 -3.81
C ALA A 2 -12.81 -3.42 -3.87
N LEU A 3 -11.86 -2.88 -3.11
CA LEU A 3 -10.53 -3.47 -2.99
C LEU A 3 -10.63 -4.85 -2.33
N GLN A 4 -9.84 -5.79 -2.81
CA GLN A 4 -9.75 -7.13 -2.23
C GLN A 4 -8.29 -7.50 -1.95
N PRO A 5 -8.02 -8.29 -0.90
CA PRO A 5 -6.70 -8.87 -0.67
C PRO A 5 -6.20 -9.62 -1.91
N GLY A 6 -4.94 -9.38 -2.27
CA GLY A 6 -4.28 -9.92 -3.44
C GLY A 6 -4.24 -8.97 -4.64
N ASP A 7 -5.04 -7.89 -4.65
CA ASP A 7 -5.01 -6.90 -5.72
C ASP A 7 -3.66 -6.17 -5.77
N GLU A 8 -3.17 -5.94 -6.98
CA GLU A 8 -2.02 -5.07 -7.23
C GLU A 8 -2.53 -3.68 -7.66
N LYS A 9 -2.03 -2.65 -6.98
CA LYS A 9 -2.48 -1.27 -7.14
C LYS A 9 -1.31 -0.31 -7.18
N THR A 10 -1.49 0.83 -7.82
CA THR A 10 -0.51 1.91 -7.76
C THR A 10 -0.81 2.80 -6.57
N LEU A 11 0.20 3.04 -5.73
CA LEU A 11 0.08 3.93 -4.58
C LEU A 11 0.15 5.39 -5.02
N ASP A 12 -0.95 6.13 -4.89
CA ASP A 12 -1.02 7.56 -5.23
C ASP A 12 -0.68 8.49 -4.05
N ARG A 13 -0.46 7.92 -2.86
CA ARG A 13 -0.03 8.68 -1.70
C ARG A 13 1.31 9.38 -1.97
N PRO A 14 1.47 10.68 -1.65
CA PRO A 14 2.75 11.37 -1.75
C PRO A 14 3.86 10.63 -0.99
N THR A 15 5.06 10.60 -1.57
CA THR A 15 6.23 9.92 -1.01
C THR A 15 6.41 10.20 0.48
N PHE A 16 6.60 9.16 1.28
CA PHE A 16 6.70 9.26 2.73
C PHE A 16 7.75 8.30 3.30
N LEU A 17 8.14 8.54 4.54
CA LEU A 17 9.02 7.66 5.30
C LEU A 17 8.17 6.71 6.15
N HIS A 18 8.32 5.41 5.92
CA HIS A 18 7.68 4.35 6.71
C HIS A 18 8.77 3.50 7.34
N GLU A 19 8.87 3.51 8.67
CA GLU A 19 9.83 2.68 9.43
C GLU A 19 11.30 2.74 8.92
N GLY A 20 11.72 3.92 8.42
CA GLY A 20 13.07 4.13 7.89
C GLY A 20 13.23 3.87 6.38
N VAL A 21 12.14 3.47 5.70
CA VAL A 21 12.10 3.19 4.26
C VAL A 21 11.32 4.27 3.55
N PHE A 22 11.89 4.80 2.46
CA PHE A 22 11.16 5.73 1.58
C PHE A 22 10.20 4.95 0.68
N VAL A 23 8.91 5.19 0.87
CA VAL A 23 7.84 4.67 0.02
C VAL A 23 7.54 5.72 -1.03
N ILE A 24 7.81 5.40 -2.29
CA ILE A 24 7.73 6.35 -3.40
C ILE A 24 6.31 6.32 -3.99
N GLN A 25 5.73 7.51 -4.20
CA GLN A 25 4.47 7.63 -4.94
C GLN A 25 4.60 7.00 -6.33
N GLY A 26 3.54 6.35 -6.80
CA GLY A 26 3.48 5.67 -8.08
C GLY A 26 4.09 4.27 -8.06
N THR A 27 4.53 3.77 -6.90
CA THR A 27 4.99 2.38 -6.79
C THR A 27 3.82 1.41 -6.83
N LEU A 28 4.07 0.23 -7.38
CA LEU A 28 3.15 -0.90 -7.25
C LEU A 28 3.21 -1.43 -5.82
N VAL A 29 2.03 -1.66 -5.26
CA VAL A 29 1.83 -2.28 -3.96
C VAL A 29 0.76 -3.35 -4.07
N ARG A 30 0.84 -4.37 -3.22
CA ARG A 30 -0.15 -5.43 -3.17
C ARG A 30 -1.03 -5.27 -1.94
N VAL A 31 -2.34 -5.30 -2.11
CA VAL A 31 -3.28 -5.29 -0.98
C VAL A 31 -3.16 -6.61 -0.23
N VAL A 32 -2.86 -6.55 1.06
CA VAL A 32 -2.71 -7.72 1.93
C VAL A 32 -3.95 -7.92 2.78
N GLU A 33 -4.50 -6.82 3.29
CA GLU A 33 -5.68 -6.83 4.15
C GLU A 33 -6.54 -5.60 3.88
N VAL A 34 -7.84 -5.78 4.01
CA VAL A 34 -8.84 -4.70 3.97
C VAL A 34 -9.58 -4.74 5.31
N SER A 35 -9.43 -3.66 6.09
CA SER A 35 -9.92 -3.55 7.46
C SER A 35 -11.00 -2.45 7.54
N ASP A 36 -11.65 -2.34 8.69
CA ASP A 36 -12.63 -1.29 9.00
C ASP A 36 -13.75 -1.13 7.96
N GLY A 37 -14.32 -2.26 7.52
CA GLY A 37 -15.40 -2.27 6.53
C GLY A 37 -15.00 -1.74 5.15
N GLY A 38 -13.70 -1.69 4.84
CA GLY A 38 -13.17 -1.18 3.59
C GLY A 38 -12.70 0.27 3.64
N GLN A 39 -12.48 0.84 4.83
CA GLN A 39 -11.96 2.21 5.00
C GLN A 39 -10.44 2.27 5.15
N GLU A 40 -9.83 1.17 5.61
CA GLU A 40 -8.38 1.06 5.77
C GLU A 40 -7.88 -0.19 5.06
N VAL A 41 -6.68 -0.08 4.48
CA VAL A 41 -6.02 -1.20 3.84
C VAL A 41 -4.57 -1.32 4.30
N VAL A 42 -4.12 -2.56 4.38
CA VAL A 42 -2.72 -2.90 4.58
C VAL A 42 -2.16 -3.32 3.24
N VAL A 43 -1.06 -2.71 2.83
CA VAL A 43 -0.40 -3.01 1.57
C VAL A 43 1.03 -3.50 1.79
N GLU A 44 1.46 -4.42 0.93
CA GLU A 44 2.84 -4.85 0.80
C GLU A 44 3.53 -3.98 -0.27
N TYR A 45 4.57 -3.29 0.15
CA TYR A 45 5.48 -2.55 -0.70
C TYR A 45 6.81 -3.30 -0.75
N THR A 46 7.27 -3.66 -1.95
CA THR A 46 8.60 -4.22 -2.15
C THR A 46 9.58 -3.10 -2.47
N ASP A 47 10.63 -2.95 -1.66
CA ASP A 47 11.66 -1.96 -1.92
C ASP A 47 12.58 -2.36 -3.09
N LYS A 48 13.54 -1.50 -3.42
CA LYS A 48 14.49 -1.73 -4.51
C LYS A 48 15.47 -2.89 -4.26
N GLU A 49 15.63 -3.28 -3.00
CA GLU A 49 16.49 -4.39 -2.59
C GLU A 49 15.72 -5.72 -2.57
N GLY A 50 14.40 -5.67 -2.80
CA GLY A 50 13.52 -6.84 -2.86
C GLY A 50 12.92 -7.21 -1.51
N PHE A 51 13.04 -6.36 -0.48
CA PHE A 51 12.46 -6.64 0.82
C PHE A 51 11.00 -6.14 0.90
N PRO A 52 10.06 -7.00 1.35
CA PRO A 52 8.68 -6.60 1.54
C PRO A 52 8.49 -5.82 2.84
N HIS A 53 7.74 -4.72 2.75
CA HIS A 53 7.34 -3.85 3.85
C HIS A 53 5.83 -3.75 3.90
N TYR A 54 5.25 -3.88 5.09
CA TYR A 54 3.80 -3.86 5.28
C TYR A 54 3.37 -2.50 5.83
N ILE A 55 2.64 -1.75 5.01
CA ILE A 55 2.21 -0.39 5.32
C ILE A 55 0.74 -0.42 5.72
N LYS A 56 0.45 0.05 6.92
CA LYS A 56 -0.90 0.15 7.49
C LYS A 56 -1.46 1.56 7.36
N GLY A 57 -2.79 1.69 7.44
CA GLY A 57 -3.47 2.99 7.42
C GLY A 57 -3.39 3.68 6.05
N ILE A 58 -3.25 2.88 4.99
CA ILE A 58 -3.48 3.38 3.62
C ILE A 58 -4.99 3.41 3.42
N ARG A 59 -5.48 4.48 2.79
CA ARG A 59 -6.89 4.58 2.42
C ARG A 59 -7.11 4.01 1.03
N PRO A 60 -8.28 3.41 0.76
CA PRO A 60 -8.65 2.95 -0.58
C PRO A 60 -8.51 4.00 -1.68
N GLU A 61 -8.78 5.28 -1.35
CA GLU A 61 -8.68 6.41 -2.29
C GLU A 61 -7.23 6.72 -2.71
N GLU A 62 -6.24 6.25 -1.94
CA GLU A 62 -4.82 6.41 -2.24
C GLU A 62 -4.28 5.27 -3.14
N LEU A 63 -5.14 4.37 -3.61
CA LEU A 63 -4.80 3.25 -4.48
C LEU A 63 -5.55 3.33 -5.81
N ILE A 64 -4.82 3.36 -6.91
CA ILE A 64 -5.35 3.43 -8.28
C ILE A 64 -5.27 2.08 -8.97
#